data_AF-A0A957K8P1-F1
#
_entry.id   AF-A0A957K8P1-F1
#
_cell.length_a   1.000
_cell.length_b   1.000
_cell.length_c   1.000
_cell.angle_alpha   90.00
_cell.angle_beta   90.00
_cell.angle_gamma   90.00
#
_symmetry.space_group_name_H-M   'P 1'
#
loop_
_entity.id
_entity.type
_entity.pdbx_description
1 polymer ?
#
loop_
_entity_poly.entity_id
_entity_poly.type
_entity_poly.pdbx_seq_one_letter_code
_entity_poly.pdbx_strand_id
1 'polypeptide(L)'
;GWVNDFSDTQVKIIGALEVAGAIGLILPWLLDIAPILTPIAALGLVITMIGAAIVHLRRGENQMIVPNIVLGLLALFVALGRFGIF
;
A
#
# COMPACT_ATOMS: atom_id res chain seq x y z
N GLY A 1 -12.54 8.39 -15.63
CA GLY A 1 -11.60 7.53 -14.87
C GLY A 1 -11.77 7.81 -13.39
N TRP A 2 -11.35 6.92 -12.50
CA TRP A 2 -11.62 7.02 -11.06
C TRP A 2 -11.10 8.30 -10.38
N VAL A 3 -10.04 8.86 -10.93
CA VAL A 3 -9.41 10.12 -10.52
C VAL A 3 -10.38 11.31 -10.55
N ASN A 4 -11.40 11.29 -11.43
CA ASN A 4 -12.36 12.39 -11.57
C ASN A 4 -13.29 12.58 -10.37
N ASP A 5 -13.40 11.57 -9.50
CA ASP A 5 -14.26 11.59 -8.32
C ASP A 5 -13.53 12.08 -7.06
N PHE A 6 -12.24 12.39 -7.18
CA PHE A 6 -11.38 12.87 -6.10
C PHE A 6 -10.81 14.24 -6.46
N SER A 7 -10.58 15.09 -5.45
CA SER A 7 -9.83 16.32 -5.67
C SER A 7 -8.38 15.99 -6.07
N ASP A 8 -7.77 16.85 -6.88
CA ASP A 8 -6.36 16.75 -7.26
C ASP A 8 -5.44 16.59 -6.04
N THR A 9 -5.79 17.25 -4.94
CA THR A 9 -5.06 17.15 -3.67
C THR A 9 -5.12 15.73 -3.10
N GLN A 10 -6.28 15.08 -3.09
CA GLN A 10 -6.41 13.70 -2.62
C GLN A 10 -5.58 12.74 -3.48
N VAL A 11 -5.64 12.88 -4.80
CA VAL A 11 -4.90 12.04 -5.74
C VAL A 11 -3.39 12.20 -5.53
N LYS A 12 -2.91 13.45 -5.34
CA LYS A 12 -1.50 13.74 -5.04
C LYS A 12 -1.07 13.18 -3.70
N ILE A 13 -1.92 13.24 -2.67
CA ILE A 13 -1.62 12.66 -1.35
C ILE A 13 -1.50 11.14 -1.46
N ILE A 14 -2.44 10.47 -2.16
CA ILE A 14 -2.38 9.01 -2.37
C ILE A 14 -1.09 8.64 -3.08
N GLY A 15 -0.77 9.30 -4.21
CA GLY A 15 0.46 9.02 -4.94
C GLY A 15 1.73 9.29 -4.12
N ALA A 16 1.75 10.36 -3.31
CA ALA A 16 2.87 10.62 -2.41
C ALA A 16 3.04 9.54 -1.34
N LEU A 17 1.93 9.05 -0.77
CA LEU A 17 1.94 7.95 0.20
C LEU A 17 2.40 6.63 -0.43
N GLU A 18 2.01 6.34 -1.67
CA GLU A 18 2.48 5.15 -2.40
C GLU A 18 3.99 5.20 -2.66
N VAL A 19 4.50 6.36 -3.10
CA VAL A 19 5.95 6.55 -3.29
C VAL A 19 6.70 6.43 -1.97
N ALA A 20 6.21 7.08 -0.90
CA ALA A 20 6.80 6.96 0.42
C ALA A 20 6.78 5.51 0.94
N GLY A 21 5.69 4.78 0.69
CA GLY A 21 5.56 3.36 1.00
C GLY A 21 6.59 2.52 0.24
N ALA A 22 6.76 2.74 -1.06
CA ALA A 22 7.76 2.03 -1.87
C ALA A 22 9.20 2.29 -1.39
N ILE A 23 9.52 3.54 -1.06
CA ILE A 23 10.81 3.93 -0.48
C ILE A 23 11.02 3.22 0.85
N GLY A 24 10.04 3.29 1.76
CA GLY A 24 10.08 2.67 3.07
C GLY A 24 10.13 1.14 3.03
N LEU A 25 9.60 0.51 1.99
CA LEU A 25 9.62 -0.94 1.80
C LEU A 25 11.00 -1.47 1.36
N ILE A 26 11.78 -0.65 0.65
CA ILE A 26 13.03 -1.09 0.00
C ILE A 26 14.26 -0.53 0.71
N LEU A 27 14.34 0.80 0.86
CA LEU A 27 15.58 1.46 1.28
C LEU A 27 16.03 1.12 2.71
N PRO A 28 15.15 1.11 3.73
CA PRO A 28 15.58 0.85 5.11
C PRO A 28 16.26 -0.51 5.27
N TRP A 29 15.72 -1.54 4.60
CA TRP A 29 16.31 -2.86 4.62
C TRP A 29 17.55 -2.97 3.72
N LEU A 30 17.53 -2.36 2.53
CA LEU A 30 18.66 -2.41 1.60
C LEU A 30 19.90 -1.69 2.13
N LEU A 31 19.71 -0.59 2.86
CA LEU A 31 20.78 0.22 3.42
C LEU A 31 21.16 -0.17 4.86
N ASP A 32 20.43 -1.13 5.46
CA ASP A 32 20.54 -1.51 6.86
C ASP A 32 20.36 -0.33 7.85
N ILE A 33 19.49 0.62 7.48
CA ILE A 33 19.18 1.82 8.29
C ILE A 33 17.74 1.71 8.76
N ALA A 34 17.55 1.57 10.07
CA ALA A 34 16.25 1.36 10.70
C ALA A 34 15.36 0.34 9.95
N PRO A 35 15.78 -0.94 9.80
CA PRO A 35 15.05 -1.94 9.02
C PRO A 35 13.57 -2.13 9.42
N ILE A 36 13.22 -1.78 10.67
CA ILE A 36 11.85 -1.77 11.20
C ILE A 36 10.89 -0.84 10.43
N LEU A 37 11.40 0.13 9.67
CA LEU A 37 10.59 0.97 8.79
C LEU A 37 10.00 0.18 7.62
N THR A 38 10.65 -0.92 7.20
CA THR A 38 10.16 -1.81 6.13
C THR A 38 8.81 -2.44 6.47
N PRO A 39 8.66 -3.16 7.59
CA PRO A 39 7.36 -3.73 7.95
C PRO A 39 6.31 -2.66 8.26
N ILE A 40 6.69 -1.50 8.77
CA ILE A 40 5.76 -0.38 8.98
C ILE A 40 5.23 0.17 7.65
N ALA A 41 6.11 0.39 6.66
CA ALA A 41 5.71 0.82 5.32
C ALA A 41 4.82 -0.23 4.65
N ALA A 42 5.13 -1.51 4.82
CA ALA A 42 4.32 -2.61 4.33
C ALA A 42 2.90 -2.61 4.93
N LEU A 43 2.75 -2.37 6.23
CA LEU A 43 1.43 -2.18 6.87
C LEU A 43 0.67 -0.97 6.30
N GLY A 44 1.37 0.14 6.05
CA GLY A 44 0.79 1.31 5.38
C GLY A 44 0.21 0.96 4.01
N LEU A 45 0.93 0.18 3.21
CA LEU A 45 0.46 -0.32 1.91
C LEU A 45 -0.76 -1.23 2.04
N VAL A 46 -0.82 -2.11 3.05
CA VAL A 46 -2.02 -2.93 3.33
C VAL A 46 -3.25 -2.05 3.56
N ILE A 47 -3.11 -1.00 4.38
CA ILE A 47 -4.21 -0.06 4.67
C ILE A 47 -4.66 0.65 3.38
N THR A 48 -3.72 1.11 2.56
CA THR A 48 -4.03 1.74 1.27
C THR A 48 -4.79 0.79 0.34
N MET A 49 -4.38 -0.48 0.24
CA MET A 49 -5.06 -1.48 -0.60
C MET A 49 -6.48 -1.79 -0.11
N ILE A 50 -6.70 -1.82 1.21
CA ILE A 50 -8.05 -1.97 1.79
C ILE A 50 -8.92 -0.77 1.40
N GLY A 51 -8.41 0.46 1.56
CA GLY A 51 -9.10 1.68 1.17
C GLY A 51 -9.47 1.68 -0.32
N ALA A 52 -8.50 1.34 -1.18
CA ALA A 52 -8.71 1.24 -2.62
C ALA A 52 -9.76 0.17 -2.98
N ALA A 53 -9.73 -1.00 -2.33
CA ALA A 53 -10.71 -2.07 -2.57
C ALA A 53 -12.13 -1.61 -2.20
N ILE A 54 -12.31 -0.89 -1.09
CA ILE A 54 -13.60 -0.31 -0.68
C ILE A 54 -14.09 0.70 -1.72
N VAL A 55 -13.21 1.56 -2.25
CA VAL A 55 -13.57 2.52 -3.31
C VAL A 55 -14.04 1.80 -4.56
N HIS A 56 -13.29 0.82 -5.07
CA HIS A 56 -13.68 0.09 -6.28
C HIS A 56 -14.96 -0.73 -6.08
N LEU A 57 -15.16 -1.34 -4.91
CA LEU A 57 -16.40 -2.02 -4.54
C LEU A 57 -17.62 -1.10 -4.62
N ARG A 58 -17.53 0.10 -4.02
CA ARG A 58 -18.61 1.10 -4.05
C ARG A 58 -18.96 1.58 -5.46
N ARG A 59 -18.01 1.49 -6.39
CA ARG A 59 -18.15 1.89 -7.79
C ARG A 59 -18.61 0.75 -8.72
N GLY A 60 -18.73 -0.47 -8.21
CA GLY A 60 -19.00 -1.66 -9.02
C GLY A 60 -17.82 -2.07 -9.92
N GLU A 61 -16.62 -1.55 -9.68
CA GLU A 61 -15.41 -1.82 -10.46
C GLU A 61 -14.72 -3.11 -9.97
N ASN A 62 -15.45 -4.23 -9.99
CA ASN A 62 -15.01 -5.47 -9.34
C ASN A 62 -13.67 -6.02 -9.87
N GLN A 63 -13.33 -5.70 -11.13
CA GLN A 63 -12.05 -6.07 -11.74
C GLN A 63 -10.83 -5.46 -11.02
N MET A 64 -10.97 -4.30 -10.37
CA MET A 64 -9.89 -3.62 -9.65
C MET A 64 -9.74 -4.12 -8.20
N ILE A 65 -10.65 -4.98 -7.73
CA ILE A 65 -10.55 -5.55 -6.37
C ILE A 65 -9.44 -6.61 -6.32
N VAL A 66 -9.32 -7.44 -7.36
CA VAL A 66 -8.32 -8.51 -7.44
C VAL A 66 -6.89 -8.00 -7.23
N PRO A 67 -6.40 -6.98 -7.97
CA PRO A 67 -5.05 -6.47 -7.74
C PRO A 67 -4.87 -5.91 -6.32
N ASN A 68 -5.89 -5.25 -5.74
CA ASN A 68 -5.79 -4.73 -4.37
C ASN A 68 -5.65 -5.84 -3.34
N ILE A 69 -6.39 -6.94 -3.49
CA ILE A 69 -6.27 -8.10 -2.61
C ILE A 69 -4.87 -8.71 -2.76
N VAL A 70 -4.41 -8.95 -3.99
CA VAL A 70 -3.10 -9.56 -4.24
C VAL A 70 -1.97 -8.70 -3.68
N LEU A 71 -1.94 -7.41 -4.01
CA LEU A 71 -0.93 -6.48 -3.52
C LEU A 71 -1.00 -6.31 -2.00
N GLY A 72 -2.21 -6.26 -1.43
CA GLY A 72 -2.41 -6.19 0.01
C GLY A 72 -1.89 -7.43 0.74
N LEU A 73 -2.14 -8.63 0.20
CA LEU A 73 -1.61 -9.87 0.76
C LEU A 73 -0.09 -9.96 0.66
N LEU A 74 0.50 -9.52 -0.45
CA LEU A 74 1.95 -9.46 -0.61
C LEU A 74 2.57 -8.47 0.38
N ALA A 75 1.98 -7.28 0.55
CA ALA A 75 2.44 -6.30 1.53
C ALA A 75 2.32 -6.85 2.95
N LEU A 76 1.22 -7.52 3.29
CA LEU A 76 1.05 -8.16 4.59
C LEU A 76 2.09 -9.25 4.83
N PHE A 77 2.37 -10.09 3.82
CA PHE A 77 3.41 -11.10 3.90
C PHE A 77 4.78 -10.47 4.19
N VAL A 78 5.14 -9.39 3.50
CA VAL A 78 6.39 -8.65 3.78
C VAL A 78 6.39 -8.09 5.20
N ALA A 79 5.29 -7.49 5.65
CA ALA A 79 5.19 -6.94 7.00
C ALA A 79 5.48 -8.00 8.06
N LEU A 80 4.78 -9.14 7.97
CA LEU A 80 4.90 -10.22 8.94
C LEU A 80 6.29 -10.88 8.90
N GLY A 81 6.84 -11.11 7.71
CA GLY A 81 8.18 -11.68 7.55
C GLY A 81 9.29 -10.75 8.06
N ARG A 82 9.13 -9.45 7.89
CA ARG A 82 10.10 -8.46 8.39
C ARG A 82 9.95 -8.13 9.88
N PHE A 83 8.78 -8.41 10.47
CA PHE A 83 8.61 -8.44 11.93
C PHE A 83 9.13 -9.75 12.57
N GLY A 84 9.49 -10.77 11.79
CA GLY A 84 9.97 -12.05 12.32
C GLY A 84 8.86 -12.90 12.94
N ILE A 85 7.63 -12.78 12.45
CA ILE A 85 6.48 -13.55 12.95
C ILE A 85 6.52 -15.02 12.51
N PHE A 86 7.37 -15.35 11.54
CA PHE A 86 7.61 -16.69 11.04
C PHE A 86 9.05 -16.85 10.53
#